data_AF-A0A398AEB8-F1
#
_entry.id   AF-A0A398AEB8-F1
#
_cell.length_a   1.000
_cell.length_b   1.000
_cell.length_c   1.000
_cell.angle_alpha   90.00
_cell.angle_beta   90.00
_cell.angle_gamma   90.00
#
_symmetry.space_group_name_H-M   'P 1'
#
loop_
_entity.id
_entity.type
_entity.pdbx_description
1 polymer ?
#
loop_
_entity_poly.entity_id
_entity_poly.type
_entity_poly.pdbx_seq_one_letter_code
_entity_poly.pdbx_strand_id
1 'polypeptide(L)'
;MSTARFIKCVTVGDGAVGKTCMLISYTSNTFPTDYVPTVFDNFSANVVVDGSTVNLGLWDTADLRDDKQFLKDHPGAASITTAQGEELRKMIGAIKYLECSSKTQQNVKAVFDTAIRVALRPPKAKKKIKPLRTKRSRTCFFF
;
A
#
# COMPACT_ATOMS: atom_id res chain seq x y z
N MET A 1 -26.46 19.48 3.98
CA MET A 1 -25.09 19.20 4.48
C MET A 1 -24.61 17.92 3.82
N SER A 2 -23.52 17.96 3.05
CA SER A 2 -22.93 16.74 2.47
C SER A 2 -22.34 15.90 3.60
N THR A 3 -22.86 14.70 3.83
CA THR A 3 -22.28 13.76 4.79
C THR A 3 -20.89 13.36 4.30
N ALA A 4 -19.85 13.75 5.05
CA ALA A 4 -18.49 13.36 4.75
C ALA A 4 -18.40 11.83 4.71
N ARG A 5 -17.94 11.27 3.59
CA ARG A 5 -17.80 9.82 3.44
C ARG A 5 -16.57 9.34 4.19
N PHE A 6 -16.73 8.31 5.00
CA PHE A 6 -15.61 7.65 5.66
C PHE A 6 -15.01 6.55 4.78
N ILE A 7 -13.70 6.58 4.57
CA ILE A 7 -12.95 5.59 3.79
C ILE A 7 -11.86 5.01 4.69
N LYS A 8 -11.88 3.69 4.88
CA LYS A 8 -10.80 2.95 5.55
C LYS A 8 -9.80 2.46 4.51
N CYS A 9 -8.57 2.96 4.58
CA CYS A 9 -7.42 2.54 3.78
C CYS A 9 -6.46 1.73 4.66
N VAL A 10 -6.18 0.49 4.24
CA VAL A 10 -5.26 -0.41 4.94
C VAL A 10 -4.04 -0.63 4.05
N THR A 11 -2.84 -0.35 4.56
CA THR A 11 -1.60 -0.57 3.82
C THR A 11 -1.01 -1.93 4.20
N VAL A 12 -0.76 -2.78 3.19
CA VAL A 12 -0.21 -4.12 3.35
C VAL A 12 1.00 -4.33 2.46
N GLY A 13 1.85 -5.29 2.81
CA GLY A 13 3.08 -5.62 2.09
C GLY A 13 4.12 -6.21 3.02
N ASP A 14 5.21 -6.72 2.42
CA ASP A 14 6.27 -7.39 3.14
C ASP A 14 7.00 -6.46 4.11
N GLY A 15 7.89 -7.03 4.89
CA GLY A 15 8.69 -6.25 5.79
C GLY A 15 9.74 -5.40 5.14
N ALA A 16 10.00 -4.25 5.77
CA ALA A 16 11.01 -3.28 5.35
C ALA A 16 10.75 -2.58 4.01
N VAL A 17 9.60 -2.81 3.38
CA VAL A 17 9.22 -2.15 2.12
C VAL A 17 8.80 -0.67 2.27
N GLY A 18 8.69 -0.16 3.51
CA GLY A 18 8.43 1.26 3.77
C GLY A 18 6.96 1.66 3.94
N LYS A 19 6.06 0.72 4.30
CA LYS A 19 4.63 0.98 4.57
C LYS A 19 4.41 2.13 5.55
N THR A 20 5.00 2.02 6.74
CA THR A 20 4.93 3.04 7.81
C THR A 20 5.49 4.38 7.35
N CYS A 21 6.64 4.38 6.68
CA CYS A 21 7.24 5.62 6.15
C CYS A 21 6.34 6.29 5.11
N MET A 22 5.63 5.52 4.27
CA MET A 22 4.68 6.06 3.30
C MET A 22 3.47 6.72 3.97
N LEU A 23 2.93 6.11 5.04
CA LEU A 23 1.84 6.69 5.82
C LEU A 23 2.27 7.99 6.49
N ILE A 24 3.40 7.99 7.21
CA ILE A 24 3.93 9.20 7.88
C ILE A 24 4.25 10.30 6.86
N SER A 25 4.89 9.93 5.76
CA SER A 25 5.19 10.84 4.66
C SER A 25 3.94 11.53 4.13
N TYR A 26 2.84 10.79 3.99
CA TYR A 26 1.58 11.36 3.52
C TYR A 26 0.93 12.29 4.55
N THR A 27 0.95 11.92 5.84
CA THR A 27 0.27 12.68 6.89
C THR A 27 1.05 13.92 7.32
N SER A 28 2.38 13.83 7.31
CA SER A 28 3.27 14.84 7.88
C SER A 28 4.08 15.60 6.83
N ASN A 29 3.94 15.25 5.53
CA ASN A 29 4.71 15.82 4.41
C ASN A 29 6.24 15.78 4.61
N THR A 30 6.72 14.88 5.47
CA THR A 30 8.13 14.75 5.83
C THR A 30 8.45 13.27 6.00
N PHE A 31 9.65 12.88 5.59
CA PHE A 31 10.14 11.51 5.80
C PHE A 31 10.68 11.36 7.24
N PRO A 32 10.29 10.31 7.99
CA PRO A 32 10.80 10.10 9.35
C PRO A 32 12.30 9.80 9.32
N THR A 33 13.08 10.52 10.14
CA THR A 33 14.54 10.33 10.26
C THR A 33 14.90 9.27 11.29
N ASP A 34 14.06 9.08 12.30
CA ASP A 34 14.25 8.09 13.36
C ASP A 34 13.48 6.81 13.06
N TYR A 35 13.94 5.70 13.64
CA TYR A 35 13.26 4.41 13.52
C TYR A 35 11.81 4.56 14.00
N VAL A 36 10.85 4.17 13.15
CA VAL A 36 9.43 4.14 13.47
C VAL A 36 9.01 2.68 13.71
N PRO A 37 8.89 2.23 14.96
CA PRO A 37 8.34 0.91 15.28
C PRO A 37 6.84 0.90 14.97
N THR A 38 6.38 -0.07 14.18
CA THR A 38 4.96 -0.22 13.86
C THR A 38 4.19 -0.78 15.06
N VAL A 39 3.72 0.09 15.94
CA VAL A 39 2.69 -0.23 16.94
C VAL A 39 1.37 0.24 16.34
N PHE A 40 0.74 -0.58 15.49
CA PHE A 40 -0.59 -0.35 14.85
C PHE A 40 -1.18 1.07 15.06
N ASP A 41 -0.72 2.04 14.27
CA ASP A 41 -1.24 3.40 14.34
C ASP A 41 -2.46 3.54 13.43
N ASN A 42 -3.61 3.87 14.03
CA ASN A 42 -4.80 4.27 13.31
C ASN A 42 -4.82 5.80 13.22
N PHE A 43 -4.55 6.33 12.04
CA PHE A 43 -4.63 7.77 11.79
C PHE A 43 -5.90 8.10 11.01
N SER A 44 -6.54 9.24 11.27
CA SER A 44 -7.67 9.71 10.47
C SER A 44 -7.53 11.19 10.14
N ALA A 45 -7.76 11.56 8.89
CA ALA A 45 -7.77 12.96 8.46
C ALA A 45 -8.88 13.25 7.45
N ASN A 46 -9.36 14.50 7.45
CA ASN A 46 -10.22 15.01 6.40
C ASN A 46 -9.36 15.44 5.20
N VAL A 47 -9.64 14.87 4.03
CA VAL A 47 -8.91 15.17 2.80
C VAL A 47 -9.88 15.51 1.67
N VAL A 48 -9.46 16.43 0.81
CA VAL A 48 -10.26 16.88 -0.34
C VAL A 48 -9.68 16.26 -1.61
N VAL A 49 -10.47 15.45 -2.31
CA VAL A 49 -10.11 14.82 -3.59
C VAL A 49 -11.23 15.09 -4.59
N ASP A 50 -10.88 15.68 -5.74
CA ASP A 50 -11.81 16.06 -6.80
C ASP A 50 -13.02 16.88 -6.29
N GLY A 51 -12.77 17.78 -5.33
CA GLY A 51 -13.81 18.63 -4.71
C GLY A 51 -14.68 17.93 -3.66
N SER A 52 -14.44 16.65 -3.37
CA SER A 52 -15.16 15.89 -2.35
C SER A 52 -14.33 15.78 -1.06
N THR A 53 -14.89 16.22 0.06
CA THR A 53 -14.29 16.00 1.39
C THR A 53 -14.59 14.58 1.87
N VAL A 54 -13.55 13.83 2.22
CA VAL A 54 -13.65 12.47 2.77
C VAL A 54 -12.88 12.39 4.08
N ASN A 55 -13.37 11.59 5.02
CA ASN A 55 -12.62 11.22 6.21
C ASN A 55 -11.86 9.93 5.90
N LEU A 56 -10.55 10.03 5.73
CA LEU A 56 -9.67 8.92 5.41
C LEU A 56 -9.05 8.36 6.69
N GLY A 57 -9.42 7.13 7.05
CA GLY A 57 -8.75 6.35 8.08
C GLY A 57 -7.60 5.54 7.46
N LEU A 58 -6.37 5.78 7.89
CA LEU A 58 -5.16 5.06 7.52
C LEU A 58 -4.83 4.03 8.59
N TRP A 59 -4.65 2.79 8.17
CA TRP A 59 -4.33 1.65 9.04
C TRP A 59 -3.01 1.06 8.58
N ASP A 60 -1.98 1.22 9.41
CA ASP A 60 -0.72 0.51 9.22
C ASP A 60 -0.87 -0.94 9.70
N THR A 61 -0.26 -1.88 8.98
CA THR A 61 -0.24 -3.28 9.40
C THR A 61 1.13 -3.62 9.96
N ALA A 62 1.13 -4.31 11.11
CA ALA A 62 2.35 -4.75 11.76
C ALA A 62 3.25 -5.46 10.77
N ASP A 63 4.50 -5.05 10.79
CA ASP A 63 5.53 -5.65 9.99
C ASP A 63 5.90 -6.99 10.63
N LEU A 64 5.42 -8.12 10.08
CA LEU A 64 5.85 -9.47 10.50
C LEU A 64 7.30 -9.68 10.03
N ARG A 65 8.25 -8.97 10.65
CA ARG A 65 9.68 -9.16 10.41
C ARG A 65 10.23 -10.16 11.39
N ASP A 66 10.63 -11.31 10.88
CA ASP A 66 11.83 -11.99 11.38
C ASP A 66 13.05 -11.76 10.47
N ASP A 67 12.94 -10.98 9.39
CA ASP A 67 14.01 -10.91 8.41
C ASP A 67 14.81 -9.60 8.46
N LYS A 68 15.61 -9.42 9.52
CA LYS A 68 16.91 -8.69 9.38
C LYS A 68 17.84 -9.40 8.38
N GLN A 69 17.49 -10.63 8.01
CA GLN A 69 18.16 -11.50 7.04
C GLN A 69 17.83 -11.13 5.58
N PHE A 70 16.63 -10.60 5.25
CA PHE A 70 16.21 -10.39 3.85
C PHE A 70 17.15 -9.48 3.05
N LEU A 71 17.59 -8.36 3.66
CA LEU A 71 18.56 -7.43 3.04
C LEU A 71 19.97 -8.02 2.96
N LYS A 72 20.32 -8.98 3.84
CA LYS A 72 21.60 -9.69 3.83
C LYS A 72 21.61 -10.82 2.80
N ASP A 73 20.46 -11.46 2.59
CA ASP A 73 20.30 -12.63 1.71
C ASP A 73 20.04 -12.24 0.24
N HIS A 74 19.61 -11.00 -0.01
CA HIS A 74 19.39 -10.47 -1.37
C HIS A 74 20.22 -9.20 -1.63
N PRO A 75 21.57 -9.28 -1.55
CA PRO A 75 22.44 -8.18 -1.94
C PRO A 75 22.24 -7.93 -3.44
N GLY A 76 21.51 -6.87 -3.78
CA GLY A 76 21.18 -6.55 -5.18
C GLY A 76 19.79 -7.01 -5.63
N ALA A 77 18.81 -7.14 -4.72
CA ALA A 77 17.40 -7.11 -5.12
C ALA A 77 17.18 -5.88 -6.01
N ALA A 78 17.13 -6.11 -7.32
CA ALA A 78 17.07 -5.06 -8.31
C ALA A 78 15.75 -4.29 -8.14
N SER A 79 15.79 -2.98 -8.36
CA SER A 79 14.58 -2.16 -8.43
C SER A 79 13.62 -2.80 -9.44
N ILE A 80 12.39 -3.07 -8.99
CA ILE A 80 11.33 -3.55 -9.88
C ILE A 80 11.10 -2.48 -10.94
N THR A 81 11.18 -2.85 -12.21
CA THR A 81 10.88 -1.93 -13.31
C THR A 81 9.38 -1.66 -13.37
N THR A 82 9.01 -0.51 -13.91
CA THR A 82 7.59 -0.15 -14.12
C THR A 82 6.84 -1.20 -14.95
N ALA A 83 7.52 -1.82 -15.93
CA ALA A 83 6.95 -2.88 -16.75
C ALA A 83 6.59 -4.13 -15.92
N GLN A 84 7.50 -4.56 -15.05
CA GLN A 84 7.27 -5.69 -14.13
C GLN A 84 6.15 -5.37 -13.12
N GLY A 85 6.11 -4.16 -12.59
CA GLY A 85 5.03 -3.71 -11.69
C GLY A 85 3.65 -3.71 -12.35
N GLU A 86 3.56 -3.21 -13.59
CA GLU A 86 2.32 -3.25 -14.38
C GLU A 86 1.88 -4.66 -14.77
N GLU A 87 2.84 -5.56 -15.05
CA GLU A 87 2.55 -6.96 -15.28
C GLU A 87 1.97 -7.61 -14.02
N LEU A 88 2.61 -7.40 -12.86
CA LEU A 88 2.11 -7.91 -11.57
C LEU A 88 0.71 -7.37 -11.26
N ARG A 89 0.47 -6.08 -11.48
CA ARG A 89 -0.86 -5.48 -11.32
C ARG A 89 -1.93 -6.22 -12.13
N LYS A 90 -1.63 -6.54 -13.39
CA LYS A 90 -2.55 -7.31 -14.25
C LYS A 90 -2.75 -8.73 -13.72
N MET A 91 -1.68 -9.39 -13.29
CA MET A 91 -1.75 -10.77 -12.75
C MET A 91 -2.64 -10.86 -11.51
N ILE A 92 -2.54 -9.90 -10.58
CA ILE A 92 -3.34 -9.89 -9.36
C ILE A 92 -4.72 -9.23 -9.52
N GLY A 93 -5.01 -8.65 -10.69
CA GLY A 93 -6.27 -7.94 -10.94
C GLY A 93 -6.40 -6.61 -10.19
N ALA A 94 -5.27 -5.98 -9.81
CA ALA A 94 -5.28 -4.70 -9.13
C ALA A 94 -5.75 -3.57 -10.06
N ILE A 95 -6.46 -2.60 -9.48
CA ILE A 95 -7.11 -1.52 -10.23
C ILE A 95 -6.06 -0.59 -10.86
N LYS A 96 -4.98 -0.30 -10.13
CA LYS A 96 -3.93 0.59 -10.59
C LYS A 96 -2.58 0.25 -9.94
N TYR A 97 -1.49 0.53 -10.65
CA TYR A 97 -0.12 0.47 -10.17
C TYR A 97 0.44 1.89 -10.13
N LEU A 98 1.19 2.19 -9.08
CA LEU A 98 1.82 3.49 -8.85
C LEU A 98 3.16 3.26 -8.16
N GLU A 99 4.19 3.91 -8.68
CA GLU A 99 5.50 4.00 -8.03
C GLU A 99 5.56 5.29 -7.21
N CYS A 100 6.08 5.22 -5.99
CA CYS A 100 6.25 6.38 -5.12
C CYS A 100 7.52 6.26 -4.28
N SER A 101 8.01 7.40 -3.78
CA SER A 101 9.12 7.47 -2.84
C SER A 101 8.74 8.37 -1.67
N SER A 102 8.57 7.75 -0.50
CA SER A 102 8.33 8.48 0.76
C SER A 102 9.48 9.42 1.10
N LYS A 103 10.72 9.06 0.73
CA LYS A 103 11.91 9.85 1.02
C LYS A 103 11.95 11.16 0.24
N THR A 104 11.54 11.12 -1.03
CA THR A 104 11.55 12.30 -1.92
C THR A 104 10.17 12.93 -2.08
N GLN A 105 9.15 12.43 -1.38
CA GLN A 105 7.73 12.77 -1.53
C GLN A 105 7.15 12.52 -2.95
N GLN A 106 7.89 11.84 -3.82
CA GLN A 106 7.44 11.60 -5.19
C GLN A 106 6.22 10.67 -5.20
N ASN A 107 5.12 11.12 -5.81
CA ASN A 107 3.86 10.38 -6.02
C ASN A 107 3.13 9.89 -4.75
N VAL A 108 3.60 10.20 -3.54
CA VAL A 108 2.95 9.76 -2.28
C VAL A 108 1.49 10.20 -2.24
N LYS A 109 1.21 11.49 -2.48
CA LYS A 109 -0.17 12.00 -2.56
C LYS A 109 -0.99 11.31 -3.65
N ALA A 110 -0.39 11.02 -4.80
CA ALA A 110 -1.08 10.39 -5.93
C ALA A 110 -1.56 8.97 -5.61
N VAL A 111 -0.84 8.23 -4.75
CA VAL A 111 -1.26 6.92 -4.24
C VAL A 111 -2.58 7.04 -3.48
N PHE A 112 -2.65 7.92 -2.49
CA PHE A 112 -3.84 8.08 -1.65
C PHE A 112 -5.01 8.74 -2.40
N ASP A 113 -4.75 9.75 -3.23
CA ASP A 113 -5.78 10.35 -4.10
C ASP A 113 -6.39 9.29 -5.02
N THR A 114 -5.55 8.41 -5.61
CA THR A 114 -6.03 7.32 -6.46
C THR A 114 -6.90 6.33 -5.66
N ALA A 115 -6.45 5.92 -4.47
CA ALA A 115 -7.21 5.01 -3.61
C ALA A 115 -8.59 5.60 -3.24
N ILE A 116 -8.63 6.90 -2.89
CA ILE A 116 -9.87 7.62 -2.58
C ILE A 116 -10.79 7.67 -3.80
N ARG A 117 -10.27 8.04 -4.98
CA ARG A 117 -11.08 8.07 -6.22
C ARG A 117 -11.68 6.71 -6.53
N VAL A 118 -10.91 5.64 -6.38
CA VAL A 118 -11.38 4.26 -6.60
C VAL A 118 -12.44 3.85 -5.59
N ALA A 119 -12.29 4.22 -4.32
CA ALA A 119 -13.29 3.95 -3.28
C ALA A 119 -14.59 4.74 -3.50
N LEU A 120 -14.49 6.00 -3.95
CA LEU A 120 -15.64 6.85 -4.27
C LEU A 120 -16.37 6.41 -5.54
N ARG A 121 -15.63 5.89 -6.53
CA ARG A 121 -16.15 5.48 -7.84
C ARG A 121 -15.57 4.11 -8.22
N PRO A 122 -16.06 3.01 -7.61
CA PRO A 122 -15.55 1.68 -7.90
C PRO A 122 -15.77 1.34 -9.38
N PRO A 123 -14.75 0.85 -10.11
CA PRO A 123 -14.95 0.40 -11.47
C PRO A 123 -15.92 -0.79 -11.51
N LYS A 124 -16.77 -0.86 -12.54
CA LYS A 124 -17.67 -2.01 -12.76
C LYS A 124 -16.84 -3.30 -12.78
N ALA A 125 -17.23 -4.29 -11.99
CA ALA A 125 -16.48 -5.53 -11.81
C ALA A 125 -16.18 -6.21 -13.15
N LYS A 126 -14.90 -6.45 -13.45
CA LYS A 126 -14.51 -7.35 -14.54
C LYS A 126 -14.56 -8.79 -14.03
N LYS A 127 -14.96 -9.74 -14.90
CA LYS A 127 -15.14 -11.17 -14.57
C LYS A 127 -13.93 -11.73 -13.82
N LYS A 128 -14.18 -12.53 -12.78
CA LYS A 128 -13.17 -13.12 -11.88
C LYS A 128 -12.01 -13.74 -12.68
N ILE A 129 -10.79 -13.30 -12.42
CA ILE A 129 -9.57 -13.98 -12.84
C ILE A 129 -9.50 -15.29 -12.04
N LYS A 130 -9.28 -16.44 -12.72
CA LYS A 130 -9.10 -17.73 -12.05
C LYS A 130 -7.91 -17.60 -11.08
N PRO A 131 -8.02 -18.07 -9.83
CA PRO A 131 -6.92 -17.95 -8.87
C PRO A 131 -5.66 -18.56 -9.49
N LEU A 132 -4.54 -17.83 -9.38
CA LEU A 132 -3.23 -18.33 -9.76
C LEU A 132 -3.00 -19.60 -8.93
N ARG A 133 -3.00 -20.75 -9.59
CA ARG A 133 -2.72 -22.03 -8.97
C ARG A 133 -1.22 -22.06 -8.70
N THR A 134 -0.80 -21.51 -7.57
CA THR A 134 0.58 -21.66 -7.09
C THR A 134 0.86 -23.16 -7.07
N LYS A 135 1.90 -23.61 -7.79
CA LYS A 135 2.45 -24.95 -7.56
C LYS A 135 2.83 -25.00 -6.08
N ARG A 136 1.97 -25.61 -5.26
CA ARG A 136 2.29 -25.99 -3.89
C ARG A 136 3.53 -26.89 -3.98
N SER A 137 4.71 -26.32 -3.77
CA SER A 137 5.78 -27.09 -3.16
C SER A 137 5.27 -27.45 -1.77
N ARG A 138 5.10 -28.75 -1.55
CA ARG A 138 4.48 -29.32 -0.36
C ARG A 138 5.40 -29.06 0.83
N THR A 139 4.94 -28.24 1.79
CA THR A 139 4.93 -28.53 3.24
C THR A 139 4.61 -27.25 4.01
N CYS A 140 3.38 -27.15 4.52
CA CYS A 140 3.11 -26.77 5.91
C CYS A 140 1.60 -26.90 6.17
N PHE A 141 1.26 -27.82 7.07
CA PHE A 141 -0.06 -27.96 7.67
C PHE A 141 -0.16 -26.97 8.84
N PHE A 142 -1.29 -26.27 8.96
CA PHE A 142 -1.64 -25.52 10.15
C PHE A 142 -2.49 -26.42 11.07
N PHE A 143 -2.12 -26.52 12.34
CA PHE A 143 -3.10 -26.63 13.43
C PHE A 143 -3.47 -25.20 13.87
#